data_AF-A0A3D3A9Z4-F1
#
_entry.id   AF-A0A3D3A9Z4-F1
#
_cell.length_a   1.000
_cell.length_b   1.000
_cell.length_c   1.000
_cell.angle_alpha   90.00
_cell.angle_beta   90.00
_cell.angle_gamma   90.00
#
_symmetry.space_group_name_H-M   'P 1'
#
loop_
_entity.id
_entity.type
_entity.pdbx_description
1 polymer ?
#
loop_
_entity_poly.entity_id
_entity_poly.type
_entity_poly.pdbx_seq_one_letter_code
_entity_poly.pdbx_strand_id
1 'polypeptide(L)'
;NGLNLARTQVGDRYVVEHMRQHGFNLGGEQSGHMVMSDFGTTGDGLVAALQVLAVMKQTDRPVSDLCRVFEPVPQILENVRFSTGVPLENEDVIAAIQAGEKKLGNSGRLVIRKSGTEPLIRVMGEGDDAVLVQNVVAEIVGSIQSVAA
;
A
#
# COMPACT_ATOMS: atom_id res chain seq x y z
N ASN A 1 -5.89 -0.92 20.50
CA ASN A 1 -5.37 -2.27 20.19
C ASN A 1 -3.93 -2.52 20.63
N GLY A 2 -3.17 -1.53 21.13
CA GLY A 2 -1.85 -1.79 21.73
C GLY A 2 -0.77 -2.34 20.79
N LEU A 3 -0.98 -2.24 19.47
CA LEU A 3 -0.05 -2.70 18.44
C LEU A 3 0.76 -1.52 17.91
N ASN A 4 2.04 -1.75 17.64
CA ASN A 4 2.91 -0.81 16.93
C ASN A 4 2.89 -1.14 15.44
N LEU A 5 2.83 -0.11 14.59
CA LEU A 5 2.91 -0.26 13.14
C LEU A 5 4.32 0.13 12.66
N ALA A 6 5.02 -0.82 12.05
CA ALA A 6 6.22 -0.56 11.28
C ALA A 6 5.88 -0.58 9.79
N ARG A 7 6.44 0.37 9.03
CA ARG A 7 6.28 0.43 7.57
C ARG A 7 7.63 0.27 6.91
N THR A 8 7.65 -0.46 5.81
CA THR A 8 8.84 -0.67 4.98
C THR A 8 8.61 -0.13 3.58
N GLN A 9 9.65 -0.12 2.76
CA GLN A 9 9.47 -0.02 1.31
C GLN A 9 8.63 -1.20 0.79
N VAL A 10 7.98 -1.02 -0.35
CA VAL A 10 7.14 -2.06 -0.95
C VAL A 10 8.01 -3.21 -1.47
N GLY A 11 7.60 -4.44 -1.20
CA GLY A 11 8.33 -5.67 -1.51
C GLY A 11 8.48 -6.56 -0.27
N ASP A 12 8.07 -7.82 -0.40
CA ASP A 12 8.19 -8.89 0.60
C ASP A 12 9.55 -8.95 1.30
N ARG A 13 10.65 -8.77 0.55
CA ARG A 13 12.01 -8.76 1.07
C ARG A 13 12.20 -7.71 2.17
N TYR A 14 11.73 -6.49 1.96
CA TYR A 14 11.89 -5.41 2.95
C TYR A 14 11.08 -5.70 4.21
N VAL A 15 9.90 -6.31 4.07
CA VAL A 15 9.08 -6.75 5.20
C VAL A 15 9.83 -7.80 6.02
N VAL A 16 10.32 -8.87 5.38
CA VAL A 16 11.02 -9.97 6.06
C VAL A 16 12.33 -9.50 6.72
N GLU A 17 13.12 -8.66 6.05
CA GLU A 17 14.33 -8.07 6.61
C GLU A 17 14.02 -7.22 7.86
N HIS A 18 13.00 -6.36 7.79
CA HIS A 18 12.60 -5.54 8.93
C HIS A 18 12.06 -6.38 10.09
N MET A 19 11.25 -7.41 9.81
CA MET A 19 10.76 -8.33 10.84
C MET A 19 11.92 -9.02 11.56
N ARG A 20 12.92 -9.51 10.82
CA ARG A 20 14.10 -10.18 11.41
C ARG A 20 14.95 -9.23 12.25
N GLN A 21 15.19 -8.01 11.75
CA GLN A 21 15.99 -7.01 12.46
C GLN A 21 15.36 -6.60 13.81
N HIS A 22 14.03 -6.60 13.89
CA HIS A 22 13.30 -6.10 15.07
C HIS A 22 12.60 -7.20 15.87
N GLY A 23 12.77 -8.48 15.50
CA GLY A 23 12.16 -9.61 16.18
C GLY A 23 10.62 -9.64 16.09
N PHE A 24 10.04 -9.16 14.99
CA PHE A 24 8.59 -9.21 14.78
C PHE A 24 8.13 -10.57 14.26
N ASN A 25 6.94 -10.99 14.68
CA ASN A 25 6.35 -12.27 14.31
C ASN A 25 5.20 -12.21 13.30
N LEU A 26 4.72 -11.01 12.95
CA LEU A 26 3.70 -10.81 11.93
C LEU A 26 4.08 -9.65 11.00
N GLY A 27 3.97 -9.89 9.70
CA GLY A 27 4.13 -8.86 8.67
C GLY A 27 3.47 -9.27 7.37
N GLY A 28 3.41 -8.37 6.40
CA GLY A 28 2.87 -8.71 5.09
C GLY A 28 2.62 -7.51 4.18
N GLU A 29 2.03 -7.80 3.03
CA GLU A 29 1.66 -6.84 2.00
C GLU A 29 0.16 -6.92 1.69
N GLN A 30 -0.38 -5.85 1.11
CA GLN A 30 -1.79 -5.77 0.71
C GLN A 30 -2.21 -6.81 -0.35
N SER A 31 -1.24 -7.43 -1.03
CA SER A 31 -1.46 -8.54 -1.97
C SER A 31 -1.99 -9.82 -1.30
N GLY A 32 -1.95 -9.89 0.04
CA GLY A 32 -2.24 -11.11 0.81
C GLY A 32 -0.99 -11.93 1.13
N HIS A 33 0.19 -11.48 0.74
CA HIS A 33 1.45 -12.08 1.19
C HIS A 33 1.63 -11.80 2.69
N MET A 34 1.34 -12.77 3.54
CA MET A 34 1.48 -12.66 5.01
C MET A 34 2.57 -13.58 5.53
N VAL A 35 3.47 -13.03 6.33
CA VAL A 35 4.59 -13.70 6.97
C VAL A 35 4.29 -13.83 8.46
N MET A 36 4.33 -15.07 8.97
CA MET A 36 4.21 -15.36 10.40
C MET A 36 5.46 -16.12 10.84
N SER A 37 6.42 -15.42 11.45
CA SER A 37 7.76 -15.98 11.70
C SER A 37 7.78 -17.07 12.78
N ASP A 38 6.69 -17.22 13.53
CA ASP A 38 6.46 -18.34 14.43
C ASP A 38 6.29 -19.69 13.68
N PHE A 39 5.90 -19.66 12.40
CA PHE A 39 5.58 -20.86 11.60
C PHE A 39 6.45 -21.04 10.36
N GLY A 40 7.04 -19.98 9.81
CA GLY A 40 7.82 -20.04 8.58
C GLY A 40 8.70 -18.82 8.35
N THR A 41 9.65 -18.93 7.44
CA THR A 41 10.62 -17.86 7.14
C THR A 41 10.25 -16.99 5.94
N THR A 42 9.13 -17.31 5.28
CA THR A 42 8.57 -16.65 4.10
C THR A 42 7.05 -16.57 4.24
N GLY A 43 6.40 -15.82 3.35
CA GLY A 43 4.93 -15.74 3.34
C GLY A 43 4.30 -17.07 2.93
N ASP A 44 3.27 -17.48 3.66
CA ASP A 44 2.57 -18.74 3.45
C ASP A 44 1.05 -18.52 3.53
N GLY A 45 0.39 -18.65 2.37
CA GLY A 45 -1.05 -18.46 2.24
C GLY A 45 -1.89 -19.53 2.96
N LEU A 46 -1.39 -20.76 3.09
CA LEU A 46 -2.09 -21.84 3.78
C LEU A 46 -2.03 -21.64 5.29
N VAL A 47 -0.85 -21.32 5.82
CA VAL A 47 -0.71 -20.97 7.24
C VAL A 47 -1.58 -19.77 7.58
N ALA A 48 -1.59 -18.75 6.72
CA ALA A 48 -2.45 -17.57 6.86
C ALA A 48 -3.94 -17.94 6.94
N ALA A 49 -4.41 -18.75 5.98
CA ALA A 49 -5.79 -19.22 5.97
C ALA A 49 -6.13 -20.03 7.22
N LEU A 50 -5.24 -20.93 7.65
CA LEU A 50 -5.43 -21.71 8.87
C LEU A 50 -5.51 -20.84 10.12
N GLN A 51 -4.70 -19.78 10.23
CA GLN A 51 -4.79 -18.84 11.37
C GLN A 51 -6.13 -18.09 11.38
N VAL A 52 -6.61 -17.63 10.23
CA VAL A 52 -7.94 -16.99 10.14
C VAL A 52 -9.05 -17.97 10.54
N LEU A 53 -9.00 -19.21 10.04
CA LEU A 53 -9.96 -20.26 10.40
C LEU A 53 -9.89 -20.63 11.89
N ALA A 54 -8.70 -20.65 12.49
CA ALA A 54 -8.52 -20.90 13.91
C ALA A 54 -9.21 -19.80 14.75
N VAL A 55 -9.05 -18.52 14.37
CA VAL A 55 -9.73 -17.41 15.03
C VAL A 55 -11.25 -17.50 14.86
N MET A 56 -11.74 -17.81 13.66
CA MET A 56 -13.17 -18.07 13.42
C MET A 56 -13.70 -19.16 14.36
N LYS A 57 -12.97 -20.27 14.48
CA LYS A 57 -13.39 -21.39 15.33
C LYS A 57 -13.34 -21.06 16.83
N GLN A 58 -12.33 -20.30 17.28
CA GLN A 58 -12.17 -19.90 18.68
C GLN A 58 -13.21 -18.88 19.12
N THR A 59 -13.60 -17.97 18.23
CA THR A 59 -14.53 -16.87 18.53
C THR A 59 -15.98 -17.18 18.18
N ASP A 60 -16.22 -18.23 17.41
CA ASP A 60 -17.53 -18.61 16.84
C ASP A 60 -18.18 -17.47 16.04
N ARG A 61 -17.35 -16.67 15.36
CA ARG A 61 -17.78 -15.50 14.56
C ARG A 61 -17.47 -15.72 13.07
N PRO A 62 -18.35 -15.22 12.17
CA PRO A 62 -18.08 -15.28 10.74
C PRO A 62 -16.93 -14.34 10.35
N VAL A 63 -16.25 -14.66 9.25
CA VAL A 63 -15.14 -13.85 8.73
C VAL A 63 -15.56 -12.41 8.39
N SER A 64 -16.81 -12.21 7.97
CA SER A 64 -17.40 -10.90 7.66
C SER A 64 -17.42 -9.95 8.85
N ASP A 65 -17.44 -10.49 10.06
CA ASP A 65 -17.42 -9.74 11.31
C ASP A 65 -15.97 -9.60 11.83
N LEU A 66 -15.20 -10.69 11.80
CA LEU A 66 -13.79 -10.69 12.26
C LEU A 66 -12.88 -9.76 11.46
N CYS A 67 -13.05 -9.69 10.15
CA CYS A 67 -12.21 -8.85 9.28
C CYS A 67 -12.70 -7.39 9.23
N ARG A 68 -13.90 -7.07 9.76
CA ARG A 68 -14.45 -5.71 9.79
C ARG A 68 -13.96 -4.95 11.02
N VAL A 69 -12.65 -4.77 11.12
CA VAL A 69 -11.98 -4.08 12.24
C VAL A 69 -11.90 -2.56 12.09
N PHE A 70 -12.08 -2.07 10.86
CA PHE A 70 -12.13 -0.64 10.53
C PHE A 70 -12.98 -0.43 9.27
N GLU A 71 -13.45 0.80 9.07
CA GLU A 71 -14.07 1.20 7.81
C GLU A 71 -12.96 1.67 6.83
N PRO A 72 -12.82 1.06 5.64
CA PRO A 72 -11.85 1.50 4.65
C PRO A 72 -12.12 2.94 4.21
N VAL A 73 -11.06 3.73 4.12
CA VAL A 73 -11.14 5.06 3.50
C VAL A 73 -11.19 4.95 1.97
N PRO A 74 -11.75 5.95 1.27
CA PRO A 74 -11.59 6.09 -0.17
C PRO A 74 -10.14 5.91 -0.62
N GLN A 75 -9.94 5.05 -1.62
CA GLN A 75 -8.63 4.79 -2.23
C GLN A 75 -8.77 4.72 -3.74
N ILE A 76 -7.87 5.38 -4.45
CA ILE A 76 -7.76 5.38 -5.90
C ILE A 76 -6.37 4.89 -6.29
N LEU A 77 -6.31 3.99 -7.27
CA LEU A 77 -5.06 3.50 -7.86
C LEU A 77 -5.15 3.67 -9.39
N GLU A 78 -4.31 4.55 -9.93
CA GLU A 78 -4.20 4.81 -11.35
C GLU A 78 -2.85 4.32 -11.90
N ASN A 79 -2.87 3.82 -13.14
CA ASN A 79 -1.68 3.31 -13.83
C ASN A 79 -1.36 4.18 -15.04
N VAL A 80 -0.24 4.90 -15.00
CA VAL A 80 0.21 5.78 -16.09
C VAL A 80 1.32 5.09 -16.87
N ARG A 81 1.07 4.74 -18.13
CA ARG A 81 2.11 4.21 -19.02
C ARG A 81 3.05 5.34 -19.44
N PHE A 82 4.33 5.02 -19.61
CA PHE A 82 5.35 5.94 -20.13
C PHE A 82 6.26 5.20 -21.11
N SER A 83 6.76 5.90 -22.14
CA SER A 83 7.56 5.29 -23.21
C SER A 83 9.06 5.30 -22.87
N THR A 84 9.55 6.44 -22.40
CA THR A 84 10.98 6.72 -22.16
C THR A 84 11.16 7.65 -20.96
N GLY A 85 12.40 7.79 -20.50
CA GLY A 85 12.76 8.71 -19.42
C GLY A 85 12.42 8.23 -18.00
N VAL A 86 12.50 9.18 -17.07
CA VAL A 86 12.20 8.98 -15.64
C VAL A 86 11.18 10.04 -15.20
N PRO A 87 9.88 9.88 -15.52
CA PRO A 87 8.88 10.92 -15.28
C PRO A 87 8.80 11.40 -13.82
N LEU A 88 9.12 10.52 -12.87
CA LEU A 88 9.13 10.84 -11.43
C LEU A 88 10.30 11.73 -10.99
N GLU A 89 11.32 11.93 -11.84
CA GLU A 89 12.43 12.85 -11.59
C GLU A 89 12.19 14.25 -12.18
N ASN A 90 11.11 14.44 -12.94
CA ASN A 90 10.76 15.73 -13.52
C ASN A 90 10.29 16.70 -12.43
N GLU A 91 10.76 17.96 -12.47
CA GLU A 91 10.47 18.98 -11.47
C GLU A 91 8.97 19.27 -11.31
N ASP A 92 8.21 19.30 -12.41
CA ASP A 92 6.76 19.55 -12.38
C ASP A 92 6.01 18.39 -11.70
N VAL A 93 6.44 17.16 -11.96
CA VAL A 93 5.87 15.96 -11.32
C VAL A 93 6.18 15.94 -9.83
N ILE A 94 7.43 16.25 -9.45
CA ILE A 94 7.84 16.34 -8.04
C ILE A 94 7.01 17.42 -7.31
N ALA A 95 6.84 18.59 -7.92
CA ALA A 95 6.04 19.66 -7.36
C ALA A 95 4.56 19.27 -7.20
N ALA A 96 3.98 18.57 -8.18
CA ALA A 96 2.61 18.06 -8.10
C ALA A 96 2.44 17.04 -6.97
N ILE A 97 3.40 16.13 -6.80
CA ILE A 97 3.39 15.14 -5.71
C ILE A 97 3.44 15.84 -4.35
N GLN A 98 4.40 16.76 -4.15
CA GLN A 98 4.54 17.49 -2.89
C GLN A 98 3.30 18.34 -2.56
N ALA A 99 2.69 18.96 -3.57
CA ALA A 99 1.43 19.69 -3.41
C ALA A 99 0.29 18.75 -3.00
N GLY A 100 0.21 17.57 -3.62
CA GLY A 100 -0.76 16.53 -3.28
C GLY A 100 -0.60 16.01 -1.85
N GLU A 101 0.63 15.70 -1.43
CA GLU A 101 0.96 15.28 -0.07
C GLU A 101 0.52 16.35 0.95
N LYS A 102 0.80 17.62 0.66
CA LYS A 102 0.39 18.74 1.51
C LYS A 102 -1.13 18.91 1.58
N LYS A 103 -1.85 18.71 0.48
CA LYS A 103 -3.32 18.77 0.42
C LYS A 103 -3.96 17.67 1.27
N LEU A 104 -3.42 16.45 1.21
CA LEU A 104 -3.93 15.30 1.99
C LEU A 104 -3.58 15.41 3.48
N GLY A 105 -2.42 16.01 3.81
CA GLY A 105 -1.99 16.22 5.19
C GLY A 105 -1.98 14.91 5.98
N ASN A 106 -2.60 14.91 7.16
CA ASN A 106 -2.70 13.73 8.02
C ASN A 106 -3.95 12.87 7.73
N SER A 107 -4.84 13.32 6.85
CA SER A 107 -6.11 12.65 6.51
C SER A 107 -6.01 11.77 5.27
N GLY A 108 -4.80 11.60 4.72
CA GLY A 108 -4.57 10.76 3.56
C GLY A 108 -3.09 10.50 3.31
N ARG A 109 -2.79 9.73 2.27
CA ARG A 109 -1.43 9.49 1.81
C ARG A 109 -1.36 9.21 0.32
N LEU A 110 -0.18 9.44 -0.24
CA LEU A 110 0.19 9.03 -1.60
C LEU A 110 1.19 7.88 -1.55
N VAL A 111 1.06 6.94 -2.47
CA VAL A 111 2.08 5.92 -2.76
C VAL A 111 2.28 5.89 -4.26
N ILE A 112 3.40 6.46 -4.70
CA ILE A 112 3.71 6.63 -6.12
C ILE A 112 5.01 5.90 -6.41
N ARG A 113 4.99 5.02 -7.41
CA ARG A 113 6.16 4.22 -7.78
C ARG A 113 6.13 3.76 -9.23
N LYS A 114 7.31 3.55 -9.80
CA LYS A 114 7.46 2.80 -11.04
C LYS A 114 7.15 1.31 -10.81
N SER A 115 6.50 0.67 -11.78
CA SER A 115 6.35 -0.78 -11.80
C SER A 115 7.69 -1.45 -12.12
N GLY A 116 8.00 -2.54 -11.41
CA GLY A 116 9.23 -3.31 -11.64
C GLY A 116 9.17 -4.22 -12.87
N THR A 117 7.95 -4.54 -13.35
CA THR A 117 7.72 -5.51 -14.42
C THR A 117 7.08 -4.90 -15.66
N GLU A 118 6.56 -3.68 -15.57
CA GLU A 118 5.80 -3.02 -16.64
C GLU A 118 6.27 -1.57 -16.81
N PRO A 119 6.19 -0.99 -18.03
CA PRO A 119 6.52 0.41 -18.29
C PRO A 119 5.38 1.34 -17.85
N LEU A 120 5.05 1.29 -16.55
CA LEU A 120 4.03 2.15 -15.95
C LEU A 120 4.44 2.68 -14.58
N ILE A 121 3.87 3.80 -14.22
CA ILE A 121 3.91 4.42 -12.90
C ILE A 121 2.55 4.15 -12.24
N ARG A 122 2.58 3.64 -11.02
CA ARG A 122 1.41 3.44 -10.17
C ARG A 122 1.26 4.66 -9.29
N VAL A 123 0.12 5.34 -9.39
CA VAL A 123 -0.24 6.49 -8.57
C VAL A 123 -1.40 6.07 -7.68
N MET A 124 -1.12 5.85 -6.39
CA MET A 124 -2.15 5.54 -5.40
C MET A 124 -2.34 6.72 -4.47
N GLY A 125 -3.59 7.11 -4.24
CA GLY A 125 -3.97 8.03 -3.18
C GLY A 125 -5.10 7.44 -2.33
N GLU A 126 -5.05 7.67 -1.03
CA GLU A 126 -6.14 7.33 -0.11
C GLU A 126 -6.32 8.43 0.93
N GLY A 127 -7.55 8.56 1.46
CA GLY A 127 -7.85 9.53 2.51
C GLY A 127 -9.35 9.69 2.76
N ASP A 128 -9.69 10.44 3.80
CA ASP A 128 -11.05 10.55 4.34
C ASP A 128 -12.05 11.22 3.36
N ASP A 129 -11.57 12.11 2.50
CA ASP A 129 -12.37 12.83 1.50
C ASP A 129 -12.13 12.26 0.10
N ALA A 130 -13.13 11.53 -0.41
CA ALA A 130 -13.08 10.91 -1.73
C ALA A 130 -12.86 11.90 -2.88
N VAL A 131 -13.47 13.09 -2.80
CA VAL A 131 -13.35 14.12 -3.84
C VAL A 131 -11.95 14.71 -3.83
N LEU A 132 -11.41 14.97 -2.64
CA LEU A 132 -10.03 15.44 -2.48
C LEU A 132 -9.04 14.42 -3.04
N VAL A 133 -9.17 13.14 -2.66
CA VAL A 133 -8.30 12.05 -3.15
C VAL A 133 -8.36 11.97 -4.67
N GLN A 134 -9.56 12.01 -5.25
CA GLN A 134 -9.74 11.98 -6.70
C GLN A 134 -9.04 13.15 -7.41
N ASN A 135 -9.22 14.37 -6.90
CA ASN A 135 -8.60 15.56 -7.48
C ASN A 135 -7.07 15.49 -7.39
N VAL A 136 -6.53 15.11 -6.24
CA VAL A 136 -5.08 15.00 -6.04
C VAL A 136 -4.48 13.95 -6.97
N VAL A 137 -5.08 12.76 -7.06
CA VAL A 137 -4.59 11.69 -7.94
C VAL A 137 -4.68 12.13 -9.40
N ALA A 138 -5.78 12.76 -9.82
CA ALA A 138 -5.95 13.23 -11.19
C ALA A 138 -4.93 14.31 -11.58
N GLU A 139 -4.64 15.27 -10.70
CA GLU A 139 -3.61 16.30 -10.93
C GLU A 139 -2.23 15.68 -11.16
N ILE A 140 -1.85 14.72 -10.30
CA ILE A 140 -0.55 14.03 -10.39
C ILE A 140 -0.48 13.18 -11.66
N VAL A 141 -1.53 12.43 -11.97
CA VAL A 141 -1.62 11.63 -13.21
C VAL A 141 -1.48 12.52 -14.43
N GLY A 142 -2.16 13.67 -14.48
CA GLY A 142 -2.06 14.62 -15.57
C GLY A 142 -0.64 15.19 -15.74
N SER A 143 0.02 15.53 -14.62
CA SER A 143 1.41 15.98 -14.63
C SER A 143 2.34 14.90 -15.19
N ILE A 144 2.23 13.64 -14.72
CA ILE A 144 3.02 12.52 -15.24
C ILE A 144 2.76 12.33 -16.73
N GLN A 145 1.50 12.35 -17.17
CA GLN A 145 1.15 12.17 -18.59
C GLN A 145 1.76 13.23 -19.50
N SER A 146 1.85 14.49 -19.04
CA SER A 146 2.45 15.58 -19.83
C SER A 146 3.94 15.39 -20.13
N VAL A 147 4.64 14.59 -19.32
CA VAL A 147 6.09 14.33 -19.44
C VAL A 147 6.43 12.87 -19.79
N ALA A 148 5.42 12.01 -19.91
CA ALA A 148 5.57 10.57 -20.16
C ALA A 148 5.65 10.18 -21.65
N ALA A 149 5.66 11.17 -22.56
CA ALA A 149 5.71 11.01 -24.01
C ALA A 149 7.00 10.34 -24.50
#